data_AF-A0A6A8QM25-F1
#
_entry.id   AF-A0A6A8QM25-F1
#
_cell.length_a   1.000
_cell.length_b   1.000
_cell.length_c   1.000
_cell.angle_alpha   90.00
_cell.angle_beta   90.00
_cell.angle_gamma   90.00
#
_symmetry.space_group_name_H-M   'P 1'
#
loop_
_entity.id
_entity.type
_entity.pdbx_description
1 polymer ?
#
loop_
_entity_poly.entity_id
_entity_poly.type
_entity_poly.pdbx_seq_one_letter_code
_entity_poly.pdbx_strand_id
1 'polypeptide(L)'
;MEKVLTDEPSCPKAFAKLSDCSFGSMIDSGLAMIVVEKCEARFLPRLSATGRDRYAQERELCSYRYGTSPGSLWKSAEAICGAGVAAAFAADPSLANRPGAKASFDCGRAKTPLEKAICDDSRLGQSDILLSRAYKDLLSVLTDPRLRALAVKDQSRWLRNLSRTCDLSAAPVPAGGLSCLRAAFTHRFHAIDDCLAGECQTGILSIQDDD
;
A
#
# COMPACT_ATOMS: atom_id res chain seq x y z
N MET A 1 -6.81 -16.78 21.48
CA MET A 1 -7.11 -15.75 20.48
C MET A 1 -8.18 -16.21 19.51
N GLU A 2 -8.05 -17.38 18.87
CA GLU A 2 -9.06 -17.95 17.96
C GLU A 2 -10.51 -17.84 18.46
N LYS A 3 -10.82 -18.40 19.63
CA LYS A 3 -12.16 -18.31 20.25
C LYS A 3 -12.64 -16.85 20.42
N VAL A 4 -11.74 -15.94 20.79
CA VAL A 4 -12.07 -14.51 20.95
C VAL A 4 -12.51 -13.89 19.63
N LEU A 5 -11.85 -14.24 18.53
CA LEU A 5 -12.21 -13.76 17.19
C LEU A 5 -13.49 -14.43 16.69
N THR A 6 -13.66 -15.73 16.92
CA THR A 6 -14.87 -16.46 16.54
C THR A 6 -16.11 -15.90 17.25
N ASP A 7 -16.03 -15.71 18.56
CA ASP A 7 -17.13 -15.24 19.41
C ASP A 7 -17.46 -13.73 19.22
N GLU A 8 -16.55 -12.93 18.65
CA GLU A 8 -16.80 -11.52 18.36
C GLU A 8 -17.72 -11.36 17.13
N PRO A 9 -18.96 -10.86 17.27
CA PRO A 9 -19.89 -10.76 16.15
C PRO A 9 -19.56 -9.61 15.17
N SER A 10 -18.80 -8.61 15.61
CA SER A 10 -18.48 -7.44 14.79
C SER A 10 -17.17 -7.66 14.03
N CYS A 11 -17.24 -7.74 12.69
CA CYS A 11 -16.06 -7.82 11.83
C CYS A 11 -15.02 -6.71 12.13
N PRO A 12 -15.37 -5.40 12.20
CA PRO A 12 -14.39 -4.37 12.54
C PRO A 12 -13.74 -4.56 13.91
N LYS A 13 -14.49 -5.04 14.92
CA LYS A 13 -13.93 -5.31 16.25
C LYS A 13 -13.05 -6.56 16.26
N ALA A 14 -13.40 -7.59 15.47
CA ALA A 14 -12.57 -8.78 15.31
C ALA A 14 -11.23 -8.43 14.66
N PHE A 15 -11.25 -7.59 13.63
CA PHE A 15 -10.02 -7.08 13.02
C PHE A 15 -9.18 -6.25 13.99
N ALA A 16 -9.79 -5.33 14.75
CA ALA A 16 -9.07 -4.55 15.75
C ALA A 16 -8.35 -5.46 16.76
N LYS A 17 -9.03 -6.48 17.30
CA LYS A 17 -8.44 -7.45 18.23
C LYS A 17 -7.27 -8.23 17.62
N LEU A 18 -7.35 -8.60 16.34
CA LEU A 18 -6.25 -9.25 15.64
C LEU A 18 -5.06 -8.29 15.46
N SER A 19 -5.32 -7.07 14.98
CA SER A 19 -4.29 -6.07 14.70
C SER A 19 -3.55 -5.66 15.98
N ASP A 20 -4.27 -5.43 17.07
CA ASP A 20 -3.72 -4.99 18.35
C ASP A 20 -2.90 -6.07 19.07
N CYS A 21 -3.08 -7.34 18.71
CA CYS A 21 -2.48 -8.49 19.40
C CYS A 21 -1.79 -9.47 18.44
N SER A 22 -1.27 -8.96 17.32
CA SER A 22 -0.55 -9.80 16.35
C SER A 22 0.77 -10.33 16.91
N PHE A 23 1.12 -11.56 16.52
CA PHE A 23 2.29 -12.28 17.02
C PHE A 23 3.52 -12.18 16.10
N GLY A 24 3.38 -11.64 14.89
CA GLY A 24 4.41 -11.65 13.84
C GLY A 24 4.76 -13.08 13.38
N SER A 25 3.82 -14.01 13.44
CA SER A 25 4.06 -15.44 13.20
C SER A 25 2.97 -16.08 12.34
N MET A 26 3.16 -17.34 11.95
CA MET A 26 2.17 -18.07 11.15
C MET A 26 0.82 -18.26 11.87
N ILE A 27 0.75 -18.09 13.19
CA ILE A 27 -0.52 -18.09 13.94
C ILE A 27 -1.43 -16.96 13.44
N ASP A 28 -0.86 -15.79 13.13
CA ASP A 28 -1.63 -14.65 12.64
C ASP A 28 -2.31 -14.94 11.31
N SER A 29 -1.72 -15.77 10.45
CA SER A 29 -2.33 -16.16 9.19
C SER A 29 -3.64 -16.92 9.40
N GLY A 30 -3.68 -17.85 10.36
CA GLY A 30 -4.90 -18.57 10.72
C GLY A 30 -5.94 -17.65 11.35
N LEU A 31 -5.53 -16.76 12.24
CA LEU A 31 -6.42 -15.78 12.88
C LEU A 31 -6.98 -14.76 11.87
N ALA A 32 -6.16 -14.32 10.91
CA ALA A 32 -6.57 -13.43 9.83
C ALA A 32 -7.64 -14.07 8.95
N MET A 33 -7.55 -15.37 8.65
CA MET A 33 -8.59 -16.08 7.88
C MET A 33 -9.95 -16.05 8.59
N ILE A 34 -9.99 -16.24 9.91
CA ILE A 34 -11.24 -16.14 10.69
C ILE A 34 -11.86 -14.75 10.55
N VAL A 35 -11.04 -13.70 10.61
CA VAL A 35 -11.49 -12.32 10.43
C VAL A 35 -11.97 -12.09 8.98
N VAL A 36 -11.23 -12.55 7.98
CA VAL A 36 -11.59 -12.44 6.57
C VAL A 36 -12.94 -13.08 6.31
N GLU A 37 -13.16 -14.34 6.70
CA GLU A 37 -14.43 -15.04 6.50
C GLU A 37 -15.60 -14.30 7.16
N LYS A 38 -15.42 -13.85 8.40
CA LYS A 38 -16.42 -13.08 9.14
C LYS A 38 -16.76 -11.76 8.46
N CYS A 39 -15.75 -11.08 7.92
CA CYS A 39 -15.92 -9.81 7.22
C CYS A 39 -16.56 -9.99 5.85
N GLU A 40 -16.07 -10.95 5.04
CA GLU A 40 -16.59 -11.26 3.70
C GLU A 40 -18.07 -11.66 3.75
N ALA A 41 -18.51 -12.40 4.76
CA ALA A 41 -19.94 -12.74 4.95
C ALA A 41 -20.86 -11.51 5.00
N ARG A 42 -20.35 -10.32 5.36
CA ARG A 42 -21.14 -9.08 5.45
C ARG A 42 -21.33 -8.38 4.12
N PHE A 43 -20.41 -8.53 3.16
CA PHE A 43 -20.43 -7.73 1.93
C PHE A 43 -20.27 -8.55 0.65
N LEU A 44 -19.48 -9.62 0.67
CA LEU A 44 -19.08 -10.35 -0.53
C LEU A 44 -20.25 -10.93 -1.35
N PRO A 45 -21.31 -11.51 -0.74
CA PRO A 45 -22.48 -12.01 -1.47
C PRO A 45 -23.25 -10.92 -2.23
N ARG A 46 -23.12 -9.65 -1.80
CA ARG A 46 -23.85 -8.50 -2.36
C ARG A 46 -23.04 -7.74 -3.42
N LEU A 47 -21.78 -8.10 -3.63
CA LEU A 47 -20.92 -7.42 -4.60
C LEU A 47 -21.26 -7.83 -6.04
N SER A 48 -21.24 -6.84 -6.94
CA SER A 48 -21.19 -7.05 -8.39
C SER A 48 -19.84 -7.68 -8.80
N ALA A 49 -19.73 -8.10 -10.06
CA ALA A 49 -18.46 -8.59 -10.61
C ALA A 49 -17.34 -7.54 -10.44
N THR A 50 -17.58 -6.30 -10.84
CA THR A 50 -16.63 -5.19 -10.67
C THR A 50 -16.28 -4.95 -9.21
N GLY A 51 -17.25 -5.07 -8.29
CA GLY A 51 -16.99 -4.95 -6.86
C GLY A 51 -16.08 -6.05 -6.32
N ARG A 52 -16.23 -7.29 -6.81
CA ARG A 52 -15.35 -8.42 -6.46
C ARG A 52 -13.94 -8.20 -7.01
N ASP A 53 -13.82 -7.73 -8.25
CA ASP A 53 -12.53 -7.39 -8.85
C ASP A 53 -11.84 -6.28 -8.05
N ARG A 54 -12.60 -5.28 -7.60
CA ARG A 54 -12.09 -4.20 -6.76
C ARG A 54 -11.57 -4.69 -5.41
N TYR A 55 -12.30 -5.60 -4.77
CA TYR A 55 -11.87 -6.24 -3.53
C TYR A 55 -10.61 -7.10 -3.74
N ALA A 56 -10.59 -7.91 -4.80
CA ALA A 56 -9.44 -8.74 -5.16
C ALA A 56 -8.18 -7.91 -5.44
N GLN A 57 -8.32 -6.81 -6.18
CA GLN A 57 -7.23 -5.87 -6.46
C GLN A 57 -6.64 -5.30 -5.16
N GLU A 58 -7.48 -4.89 -4.20
CA GLU A 58 -7.00 -4.36 -2.92
C GLU A 58 -6.27 -5.42 -2.09
N ARG A 59 -6.73 -6.68 -2.12
CA ARG A 59 -6.01 -7.80 -1.50
C ARG A 59 -4.68 -8.11 -2.19
N GLU A 60 -4.63 -8.00 -3.52
CA GLU A 60 -3.42 -8.23 -4.30
C GLU A 60 -2.31 -7.24 -3.93
N LEU A 61 -2.66 -6.00 -3.58
CA LEU A 61 -1.69 -5.01 -3.09
C LEU A 61 -0.98 -5.47 -1.80
N CYS A 62 -1.64 -6.25 -0.94
CA CYS A 62 -1.00 -6.86 0.23
C CYS A 62 0.07 -7.87 -0.20
N SER A 63 -0.26 -8.74 -1.16
CA SER A 63 0.70 -9.72 -1.68
C SER A 63 1.85 -9.05 -2.42
N TYR A 64 1.57 -7.98 -3.16
CA TYR A 64 2.62 -7.19 -3.80
C TYR A 64 3.60 -6.58 -2.78
N ARG A 65 3.07 -6.07 -1.67
CA ARG A 65 3.87 -5.44 -0.61
C ARG A 65 4.73 -6.45 0.17
N TYR A 66 4.23 -7.64 0.45
CA TYR A 66 4.83 -8.56 1.42
C TYR A 66 5.28 -9.91 0.83
N GLY A 67 4.73 -10.32 -0.31
CA GLY A 67 4.80 -11.70 -0.81
C GLY A 67 6.18 -12.16 -1.29
N THR A 68 7.11 -11.24 -1.57
CA THR A 68 8.49 -11.59 -1.96
C THR A 68 9.44 -11.69 -0.76
N SER A 69 9.00 -11.31 0.43
CA SER A 69 9.86 -11.25 1.61
C SER A 69 9.84 -12.59 2.38
N PRO A 70 11.00 -13.23 2.62
CA PRO A 70 11.05 -14.52 3.30
C PRO A 70 10.82 -14.38 4.81
N GLY A 71 10.13 -15.35 5.41
CA GLY A 71 9.95 -15.44 6.87
C GLY A 71 8.49 -15.39 7.33
N SER A 72 8.24 -15.82 8.56
CA SER A 72 6.87 -15.86 9.13
C SER A 72 6.31 -14.47 9.43
N LEU A 73 7.20 -13.49 9.69
CA LEU A 73 6.81 -12.10 9.96
C LEU A 73 6.08 -11.48 8.77
N TRP A 74 6.66 -11.58 7.57
CA TRP A 74 6.06 -11.00 6.37
C TRP A 74 4.79 -11.73 5.93
N LYS A 75 4.73 -13.05 6.11
CA LYS A 75 3.50 -13.83 5.89
C LYS A 75 2.38 -13.43 6.86
N SER A 76 2.72 -13.13 8.11
CA SER A 76 1.79 -12.57 9.09
C SER A 76 1.28 -11.20 8.64
N ALA A 77 2.19 -10.30 8.26
CA ALA A 77 1.86 -8.96 7.77
C ALA A 77 0.95 -8.97 6.53
N GLU A 78 1.22 -9.87 5.56
CA GLU A 78 0.37 -10.07 4.39
C GLU A 78 -1.05 -10.50 4.77
N ALA A 79 -1.16 -11.47 5.67
CA ALA A 79 -2.45 -11.99 6.10
C ALA A 79 -3.26 -10.94 6.88
N ILE A 80 -2.62 -10.21 7.80
CA ILE A 80 -3.24 -9.12 8.55
C ILE A 80 -3.67 -7.99 7.62
N CYS A 81 -2.86 -7.63 6.62
CA CYS A 81 -3.24 -6.67 5.59
C CYS A 81 -4.51 -7.12 4.86
N GLY A 82 -4.57 -8.38 4.42
CA GLY A 82 -5.76 -8.95 3.78
C GLY A 82 -7.02 -8.89 4.66
N ALA A 83 -6.88 -9.19 5.96
CA ALA A 83 -7.95 -9.04 6.94
C ALA A 83 -8.40 -7.58 7.10
N GLY A 84 -7.46 -6.63 7.07
CA GLY A 84 -7.74 -5.20 7.09
C GLY A 84 -8.54 -4.74 5.87
N VAL A 85 -8.20 -5.23 4.67
CA VAL A 85 -8.97 -4.96 3.45
C VAL A 85 -10.40 -5.50 3.59
N ALA A 86 -10.58 -6.72 4.09
CA ALA A 86 -11.90 -7.29 4.34
C ALA A 86 -12.70 -6.46 5.36
N ALA A 87 -12.06 -6.01 6.44
CA ALA A 87 -12.68 -5.17 7.45
C ALA A 87 -13.12 -3.81 6.89
N ALA A 88 -12.29 -3.19 6.03
CA ALA A 88 -12.61 -1.93 5.38
C ALA A 88 -13.83 -2.05 4.45
N PHE A 89 -13.90 -3.09 3.61
CA PHE A 89 -15.05 -3.34 2.72
C PHE A 89 -16.33 -3.70 3.49
N ALA A 90 -16.20 -4.41 4.62
CA ALA A 90 -17.33 -4.69 5.49
C ALA A 90 -17.86 -3.44 6.21
N ALA A 91 -16.99 -2.48 6.52
CA ALA A 91 -17.34 -1.21 7.16
C ALA A 91 -17.90 -0.18 6.17
N ASP A 92 -17.32 -0.10 4.97
CA ASP A 92 -17.75 0.78 3.88
C ASP A 92 -17.92 -0.01 2.57
N PRO A 93 -19.12 -0.57 2.32
CA PRO A 93 -19.42 -1.27 1.07
C PRO A 93 -19.30 -0.39 -0.19
N SER A 94 -19.30 0.95 -0.06
CA SER A 94 -19.14 1.86 -1.19
C SER A 94 -17.74 1.74 -1.83
N LEU A 95 -16.76 1.19 -1.10
CA LEU A 95 -15.43 0.89 -1.64
C LEU A 95 -15.48 0.00 -2.88
N ALA A 96 -16.44 -0.92 -2.95
CA ALA A 96 -16.64 -1.81 -4.09
C ALA A 96 -17.21 -1.10 -5.33
N ASN A 97 -17.82 0.08 -5.18
CA ASN A 97 -18.34 0.86 -6.30
C ASN A 97 -17.30 1.80 -6.90
N ARG A 98 -16.12 1.90 -6.30
CA ARG A 98 -15.02 2.72 -6.84
C ARG A 98 -14.35 1.95 -7.98
N PRO A 99 -14.05 2.60 -9.11
CA PRO A 99 -13.28 1.97 -10.18
C PRO A 99 -11.97 1.38 -9.64
N GLY A 100 -11.56 0.23 -10.17
CA GLY A 100 -10.24 -0.32 -9.90
C GLY A 100 -9.17 0.69 -10.27
N ALA A 101 -8.36 1.08 -9.29
CA ALA A 101 -7.31 2.07 -9.49
C ALA A 101 -6.17 1.43 -10.28
N LYS A 102 -5.82 2.01 -11.43
CA LYS A 102 -4.60 1.64 -12.17
C LYS A 102 -3.35 2.33 -11.61
N ALA A 103 -3.56 3.48 -10.99
CA ALA A 103 -2.54 4.31 -10.36
C ALA A 103 -3.17 5.02 -9.15
N SER A 104 -2.36 5.73 -8.36
CA SER A 104 -2.84 6.60 -7.27
C SER A 104 -3.51 7.89 -7.75
N PHE A 105 -3.56 8.11 -9.06
CA PHE A 105 -4.19 9.24 -9.74
C PHE A 105 -5.07 8.77 -10.91
N ASP A 106 -5.82 9.70 -11.51
CA ASP A 106 -6.67 9.45 -12.67
C ASP A 106 -5.85 9.28 -13.96
N CYS A 107 -5.74 8.03 -14.44
CA CYS A 107 -5.04 7.71 -15.67
C CYS A 107 -5.61 8.38 -16.92
N GLY A 108 -6.89 8.77 -16.94
CA GLY A 108 -7.47 9.57 -18.02
C GLY A 108 -6.88 10.98 -18.12
N ARG A 109 -6.18 11.43 -17.08
CA ARG A 109 -5.52 12.74 -16.99
C ARG A 109 -3.99 12.67 -17.07
N ALA A 110 -3.43 11.49 -17.33
CA ALA A 110 -2.00 11.28 -17.47
C ALA A 110 -1.42 12.11 -18.65
N LYS A 111 -0.39 12.90 -18.39
CA LYS A 111 0.25 13.78 -19.37
C LYS A 111 1.73 13.44 -19.56
N THR A 112 2.45 13.24 -18.46
CA THR A 112 3.90 13.03 -18.48
C THR A 112 4.26 11.59 -18.90
N PRO A 113 5.48 11.35 -19.41
CA PRO A 113 5.96 9.99 -19.69
C PRO A 113 5.90 9.07 -18.46
N LEU A 114 6.22 9.61 -17.27
CA LEU A 114 6.11 8.89 -16.01
C LEU A 114 4.66 8.48 -15.71
N GLU A 115 3.72 9.42 -15.77
CA GLU A 115 2.30 9.13 -15.49
C GLU A 115 1.74 8.07 -16.45
N LYS A 116 2.07 8.18 -17.74
CA LYS A 116 1.65 7.18 -18.74
C LYS A 116 2.26 5.81 -18.45
N ALA A 117 3.55 5.75 -18.13
CA ALA A 117 4.21 4.49 -17.76
C ALA A 117 3.57 3.83 -16.52
N ILE A 118 3.20 4.61 -15.51
CA ILE A 118 2.50 4.09 -14.32
C ILE A 118 1.13 3.52 -14.72
N CYS A 119 0.40 4.20 -15.60
CA CYS A 119 -0.94 3.78 -16.03
C CYS A 119 -0.96 2.58 -16.98
N ASP A 120 0.09 2.41 -17.78
CA ASP A 120 0.22 1.35 -18.78
C ASP A 120 0.85 0.06 -18.22
N ASP A 121 1.54 0.14 -17.07
CA ASP A 121 2.18 -1.01 -16.42
C ASP A 121 1.49 -1.35 -15.08
N SER A 122 0.80 -2.49 -15.00
CA SER A 122 0.03 -2.87 -13.80
C SER A 122 0.89 -2.94 -12.54
N ARG A 123 2.12 -3.46 -12.64
CA ARG A 123 3.04 -3.61 -11.51
C ARG A 123 3.55 -2.26 -11.00
N LEU A 124 3.91 -1.37 -11.91
CA LEU A 124 4.30 0.00 -11.56
C LEU A 124 3.10 0.78 -10.99
N GLY A 125 1.90 0.61 -11.54
CA GLY A 125 0.65 1.14 -11.02
C GLY A 125 0.35 0.71 -9.59
N GLN A 126 0.50 -0.58 -9.28
CA GLN A 126 0.38 -1.10 -7.90
C GLN A 126 1.43 -0.46 -6.97
N SER A 127 2.68 -0.32 -7.45
CA SER A 127 3.75 0.34 -6.69
C SER A 127 3.41 1.80 -6.37
N ASP A 128 2.86 2.53 -7.34
CA ASP A 128 2.43 3.92 -7.18
C ASP A 128 1.30 4.04 -6.15
N ILE A 129 0.32 3.14 -6.18
CA ILE A 129 -0.77 3.09 -5.19
C ILE A 129 -0.21 2.86 -3.78
N LEU A 130 0.69 1.89 -3.61
CA LEU A 130 1.28 1.59 -2.30
C LEU A 130 2.15 2.72 -1.78
N LEU A 131 3.01 3.29 -2.63
CA LEU A 131 3.85 4.42 -2.27
C LEU A 131 3.01 5.63 -1.87
N SER A 132 1.94 5.93 -2.61
CA SER A 132 1.03 7.04 -2.30
C SER A 132 0.32 6.87 -0.96
N ARG A 133 -0.05 5.63 -0.59
CA ARG A 133 -0.64 5.32 0.72
C ARG A 133 0.38 5.49 1.84
N ALA A 134 1.54 4.84 1.72
CA ALA A 134 2.61 4.95 2.72
C ALA A 134 3.04 6.41 2.94
N TYR A 135 3.12 7.20 1.86
CA TYR A 135 3.42 8.61 1.96
C TYR A 135 2.31 9.42 2.68
N LYS A 136 1.03 9.12 2.44
CA LYS A 136 -0.08 9.75 3.19
C LYS A 136 -0.02 9.39 4.67
N ASP A 137 0.27 8.13 4.98
CA ASP A 137 0.40 7.64 6.35
C ASP A 137 1.58 8.34 7.06
N LEU A 138 2.74 8.44 6.38
CA LEU A 138 3.90 9.20 6.87
C LEU A 138 3.52 10.65 7.18
N LEU A 139 2.86 11.32 6.25
CA LEU A 139 2.40 12.68 6.47
C LEU A 139 1.44 12.77 7.67
N SER A 140 0.58 11.77 7.90
CA SER A 140 -0.36 11.79 9.03
C SER A 140 0.31 11.66 10.39
N VAL A 141 1.44 10.95 10.48
CA VAL A 141 2.18 10.76 11.75
C VAL A 141 3.21 11.86 12.02
N LEU A 142 3.68 12.56 10.98
CA LEU A 142 4.57 13.72 11.12
C LEU A 142 3.80 14.94 11.65
N THR A 143 3.77 15.07 12.97
CA THR A 143 3.11 16.18 13.68
C THR A 143 3.93 17.47 13.67
N ASP A 144 5.26 17.39 13.55
CA ASP A 144 6.12 18.57 13.37
C ASP A 144 5.95 19.15 11.95
N PRO A 145 5.47 20.40 11.81
CA PRO A 145 5.29 21.05 10.51
C PRO A 145 6.57 21.16 9.69
N ARG A 146 7.75 21.30 10.33
CA ARG A 146 9.05 21.39 9.66
C ARG A 146 9.40 20.07 9.00
N LEU A 147 9.32 18.96 9.75
CA LEU A 147 9.56 17.62 9.22
C LEU A 147 8.57 17.26 8.11
N ARG A 148 7.29 17.62 8.27
CA ARG A 148 6.28 17.46 7.24
C ARG A 148 6.63 18.22 5.96
N ALA A 149 7.07 19.47 6.06
CA ALA A 149 7.48 20.28 4.90
C ALA A 149 8.73 19.70 4.20
N LEU A 150 9.69 19.16 4.96
CA LEU A 150 10.86 18.48 4.42
C LEU A 150 10.46 17.21 3.65
N ALA A 151 9.60 16.37 4.22
CA ALA A 151 9.08 15.17 3.55
C ALA A 151 8.39 15.51 2.21
N VAL A 152 7.59 16.59 2.18
CA VAL A 152 6.93 17.08 0.96
C VAL A 152 7.94 17.55 -0.08
N LYS A 153 8.94 18.34 0.33
CA LYS A 153 10.00 18.85 -0.55
C LYS A 153 10.81 17.71 -1.15
N ASP A 154 11.16 16.72 -0.34
CA ASP A 154 11.95 15.56 -0.76
C ASP A 154 11.18 14.65 -1.72
N GLN A 155 9.94 14.26 -1.38
CA GLN A 155 9.07 13.47 -2.26
C GLN A 155 8.88 14.13 -3.63
N SER A 156 8.65 15.44 -3.63
CA SER A 156 8.48 16.22 -4.86
C SER A 156 9.77 16.28 -5.68
N ARG A 157 10.93 16.40 -5.04
CA ARG A 157 12.25 16.39 -5.69
C ARG A 157 12.52 15.03 -6.33
N TRP A 158 12.28 13.94 -5.60
CA TRP A 158 12.44 12.58 -6.09
C TRP A 158 11.59 12.34 -7.34
N LEU A 159 10.28 12.65 -7.30
CA LEU A 159 9.37 12.50 -8.44
C LEU A 159 9.84 13.26 -9.69
N ARG A 160 10.27 14.52 -9.53
CA ARG A 160 10.77 15.35 -10.65
C ARG A 160 12.03 14.78 -11.31
N ASN A 161 12.86 14.07 -10.55
CA ASN A 161 14.12 13.54 -11.05
C ASN A 161 13.97 12.18 -11.76
N LEU A 162 12.90 11.43 -11.51
CA LEU A 162 12.68 10.09 -12.06
C LEU A 162 12.76 10.04 -13.59
N SER A 163 12.15 11.01 -14.28
CA SER A 163 12.17 11.03 -15.75
C SER A 163 13.59 11.08 -16.33
N ARG A 164 14.50 11.78 -15.65
CA ARG A 164 15.91 11.86 -16.05
C ARG A 164 16.69 10.62 -15.57
N THR A 165 16.49 10.21 -14.33
CA THR A 165 17.20 9.07 -13.72
C THR A 165 16.92 7.76 -14.45
N CYS A 166 15.68 7.55 -14.88
CA CYS A 166 15.24 6.34 -15.58
C CYS A 166 15.14 6.51 -17.10
N ASP A 167 15.67 7.61 -17.66
CA ASP A 167 15.67 7.90 -19.10
C ASP A 167 14.30 7.65 -19.77
N LEU A 168 13.29 8.39 -19.33
CA LEU A 168 11.94 8.34 -19.91
C LEU A 168 11.79 9.25 -21.13
N SER A 169 12.90 9.55 -21.81
CA SER A 169 12.95 10.50 -22.93
C SER A 169 12.27 9.98 -24.20
N ALA A 170 12.09 8.67 -24.31
CA ALA A 170 11.40 8.00 -25.42
C ALA A 170 9.99 7.51 -25.03
N ALA A 171 9.07 7.54 -26.00
CA ALA A 171 7.74 6.96 -25.89
C ALA A 171 7.54 5.92 -27.02
N PRO A 172 7.15 4.67 -26.71
CA PRO A 172 6.91 4.11 -25.38
C PRO A 172 8.19 4.02 -24.53
N VAL A 173 8.04 3.97 -23.20
CA VAL A 173 9.17 3.88 -22.27
C VAL A 173 9.98 2.61 -22.54
N PRO A 174 11.31 2.69 -22.72
CA PRO A 174 12.15 1.52 -22.95
C PRO A 174 12.10 0.54 -21.76
N ALA A 175 12.35 -0.75 -22.02
CA ALA A 175 12.36 -1.79 -20.98
C ALA A 175 13.35 -1.49 -19.83
N GLY A 176 14.49 -0.85 -20.14
CA GLY A 176 15.46 -0.38 -19.14
C GLY A 176 14.88 0.70 -18.24
N GLY A 177 14.20 1.70 -18.81
CA GLY A 177 13.53 2.76 -18.06
C GLY A 177 12.40 2.23 -17.18
N LEU A 178 11.62 1.28 -17.68
CA LEU A 178 10.56 0.63 -16.89
C LEU A 178 11.12 -0.18 -15.72
N SER A 179 12.23 -0.91 -15.93
CA SER A 179 12.92 -1.63 -14.87
C SER A 179 13.48 -0.68 -13.80
N CYS A 180 14.07 0.44 -14.23
CA CYS A 180 14.53 1.50 -13.33
C CYS A 180 13.37 2.08 -12.50
N LEU A 181 12.23 2.37 -13.12
CA LEU A 181 11.06 2.92 -12.41
C LEU A 181 10.54 1.97 -11.33
N ARG A 182 10.38 0.68 -11.64
CA ARG A 182 9.94 -0.32 -10.66
C ARG A 182 10.89 -0.41 -9.48
N ALA A 183 12.21 -0.40 -9.73
CA ALA A 183 13.21 -0.41 -8.67
C ALA A 183 13.16 0.89 -7.82
N ALA A 184 13.04 2.05 -8.47
CA ALA A 184 12.98 3.35 -7.80
C ALA A 184 11.74 3.48 -6.90
N PHE A 185 10.56 3.03 -7.36
CA PHE A 185 9.34 3.03 -6.55
C PHE A 185 9.44 2.07 -5.36
N THR A 186 9.98 0.87 -5.59
CA THR A 186 10.18 -0.13 -4.53
C THR A 186 11.12 0.40 -3.44
N HIS A 187 12.28 0.93 -3.84
CA HIS A 187 13.23 1.54 -2.91
C HIS A 187 12.62 2.70 -2.15
N ARG A 188 11.88 3.58 -2.83
CA ARG A 188 11.23 4.73 -2.20
C ARG A 188 10.16 4.31 -1.20
N PHE A 189 9.38 3.28 -1.53
CA PHE A 189 8.37 2.71 -0.67
C PHE A 189 9.01 2.14 0.62
N HIS A 190 10.05 1.31 0.51
CA HIS A 190 10.74 0.77 1.69
C HIS A 190 11.31 1.87 2.58
N ALA A 191 11.91 2.89 1.98
CA ALA A 191 12.44 4.01 2.75
C ALA A 191 11.34 4.68 3.59
N ILE A 192 10.17 4.96 3.00
CA ILE A 192 9.03 5.52 3.77
C ILE A 192 8.50 4.54 4.82
N ASP A 193 8.45 3.25 4.50
CA ASP A 193 7.95 2.21 5.41
C ASP A 193 8.85 2.03 6.64
N ASP A 194 10.17 2.01 6.45
CA ASP A 194 11.17 1.96 7.52
C ASP A 194 11.05 3.21 8.42
N CYS A 195 10.80 4.37 7.80
CA CYS A 195 10.51 5.61 8.53
C CYS A 195 9.27 5.49 9.42
N LEU A 196 8.19 4.88 8.93
CA LEU A 196 6.96 4.62 9.71
C LEU A 196 7.19 3.64 10.87
N ALA A 197 8.14 2.71 10.71
CA ALA A 197 8.56 1.78 11.76
C ALA A 197 9.48 2.44 12.82
N GLY A 198 9.81 3.73 12.68
CA GLY A 198 10.69 4.47 13.60
C GLY A 198 12.17 4.45 13.21
N GLU A 199 12.52 3.87 12.06
CA GLU A 199 13.88 3.78 11.53
C GLU A 199 14.09 4.79 10.38
N CYS A 200 13.74 6.05 10.61
CA CYS A 200 13.98 7.10 9.62
C CYS A 200 15.48 7.29 9.39
N GLN A 201 16.03 6.69 8.34
CA GLN A 201 17.37 7.03 7.87
C GLN A 201 17.38 8.50 7.42
N THR A 202 18.46 9.20 7.74
CA THR A 202 18.72 10.61 7.40
C THR A 202 18.63 10.92 5.90
N GLY A 203 18.68 9.90 5.03
CA GLY A 203 18.57 10.02 3.58
C GLY A 203 17.16 10.25 3.01
N ILE A 204 16.09 9.86 3.72
CA ILE A 204 14.70 10.12 3.24
C ILE A 204 14.30 11.58 3.43
N LEU A 205 14.86 12.22 4.45
CA LEU A 205 14.50 13.56 4.85
C LEU A 205 15.58 14.60 4.58
N SER A 206 16.76 14.20 4.08
CA SER A 206 17.94 15.08 3.93
C SER A 206 17.99 16.09 5.06
N ILE A 207 17.94 15.59 6.30
CA ILE A 207 18.11 16.41 7.50
C ILE A 207 19.60 16.72 7.55
N GLN A 208 20.02 17.69 6.75
CA GLN A 208 21.13 18.53 7.13
C GLN A 208 20.47 19.63 7.97
N ASP A 209 20.62 19.50 9.28
CA ASP A 209 20.59 20.65 10.16
C ASP A 209 21.71 21.58 9.67
N ASP A 210 21.32 22.61 8.92
CA ASP A 210 22.21 23.74 8.70
C ASP A 210 22.17 24.55 10.01
N ASP A 211 23.20 24.35 10.85
CA ASP A 211 23.62 25.32 11.89
C ASP A 211 23.99 26.67 11.25
#